data_AF-A0A7K4IQV1-F1
#
_entry.id   AF-A0A7K4IQV1-F1
#
_cell.length_a   1.000
_cell.length_b   1.000
_cell.length_c   1.000
_cell.angle_alpha   90.00
_cell.angle_beta   90.00
_cell.angle_gamma   90.00
#
_symmetry.space_group_name_H-M   'P 1'
#
loop_
_entity.id
_entity.type
_entity.pdbx_description
1 polymer ?
#
loop_
_entity_poly.entity_id
_entity_poly.type
_entity_poly.pdbx_seq_one_letter_code
_entity_poly.pdbx_strand_id
1 'polypeptide(L)' 'MGCWKWFNSILKEAGVEATDESKTRIDDVIHKYINEQISCSRCSPNWSKAKKQVQENEQMKRELVQKLKALL' A
#
# COMPACT_ATOMS: atom_id res chain seq x y z
N MET A 1 12.37 -4.20 9.73
CA MET A 1 11.72 -3.09 10.46
C MET A 1 11.59 -1.87 9.55
N GLY A 2 10.46 -1.55 8.95
CA GLY A 2 9.19 -2.27 8.87
C GLY A 2 8.33 -1.51 7.87
N CYS A 3 7.85 -2.18 6.81
CA CYS A 3 6.96 -1.59 5.81
C CYS A 3 5.76 -0.85 6.44
N TRP A 4 5.41 -1.23 7.67
CA TRP A 4 4.49 -0.59 8.58
C TRP A 4 4.62 0.92 8.78
N LYS A 5 5.83 1.49 8.83
CA LYS A 5 5.93 2.95 9.07
C LYS A 5 5.31 3.77 7.93
N TRP A 6 5.40 3.24 6.71
CA TRP A 6 4.79 3.84 5.54
C TRP A 6 3.30 3.51 5.46
N PHE A 7 2.91 2.26 5.73
CA PHE A 7 1.51 1.87 5.78
C PHE A 7 0.74 2.75 6.77
N ASN A 8 1.29 3.00 7.96
CA ASN A 8 0.65 3.83 8.97
C ASN A 8 0.38 5.27 8.48
N SER A 9 1.25 5.83 7.63
CA SER A 9 1.02 7.14 7.03
C SER A 9 -0.15 7.12 6.04
N ILE A 10 -0.20 6.11 5.17
CA ILE A 10 -1.28 5.91 4.19
C ILE A 10 -2.61 5.66 4.91
N LEU A 11 -2.61 4.81 5.94
CA LEU A 11 -3.79 4.44 6.72
C LEU A 11 -4.34 5.62 7.51
N LYS A 12 -3.45 6.45 8.10
CA LYS A 12 -3.86 7.69 8.76
C LYS A 12 -4.53 8.67 7.78
N GLU A 13 -4.03 8.80 6.56
CA GLU A 13 -4.69 9.58 5.49
C GLU A 13 -6.02 8.95 5.05
N ALA A 14 -6.09 7.62 5.05
CA ALA A 14 -7.31 6.89 4.75
C ALA A 14 -8.35 6.97 5.89
N GLY A 15 -7.98 7.44 7.09
CA GLY A 15 -8.83 7.34 8.27
C GLY A 15 -9.08 5.90 8.71
N VAL A 16 -8.17 4.98 8.35
CA VAL A 16 -8.25 3.56 8.65
C VAL A 16 -7.42 3.28 9.90
N GLU A 17 -8.05 2.78 10.95
CA GLU A 17 -7.34 2.26 12.11
C GLU A 17 -6.87 0.82 11.85
N ALA A 18 -5.55 0.62 11.91
CA ALA A 18 -4.95 -0.70 11.82
C ALA A 18 -5.01 -1.44 13.16
N THR A 19 -6.14 -2.09 13.44
CA THR A 19 -6.26 -3.06 14.53
C THR A 19 -5.52 -4.35 14.19
N ASP A 20 -5.12 -5.15 15.18
CA ASP A 20 -4.36 -6.39 14.94
C ASP A 20 -5.06 -7.37 13.96
N GLU A 21 -6.39 -7.39 13.98
CA GLU A 21 -7.21 -8.16 13.02
C GLU A 21 -7.15 -7.57 11.59
N SER A 22 -7.24 -6.24 11.47
CA SER A 22 -7.19 -5.54 10.19
C SER A 22 -5.77 -5.46 9.60
N LYS A 23 -4.73 -5.50 10.44
CA LYS A 23 -3.32 -5.41 10.01
C LYS A 23 -2.97 -6.46 8.96
N THR A 24 -3.45 -7.69 9.14
CA THR A 24 -3.21 -8.80 8.19
C THR A 24 -3.88 -8.54 6.85
N ARG A 25 -5.14 -8.08 6.85
CA ARG A 25 -5.87 -7.71 5.62
C ARG A 25 -5.24 -6.52 4.90
N ILE A 26 -4.85 -5.50 5.67
CA ILE A 26 -4.18 -4.31 5.17
C ILE A 26 -2.84 -4.68 4.55
N ASP A 27 -2.04 -5.51 5.22
CA ASP A 27 -0.76 -5.97 4.68
C ASP A 27 -0.96 -6.70 3.36
N ASP A 28 -1.89 -7.65 3.29
CA ASP A 28 -2.20 -8.41 2.08
C ASP A 28 -2.60 -7.51 0.91
N VAL A 29 -3.49 -6.55 1.15
CA VAL A 29 -3.98 -5.63 0.11
C VAL A 29 -2.87 -4.74 -0.41
N ILE A 30 -2.03 -4.22 0.48
CA ILE A 30 -0.92 -3.36 0.07
C ILE A 30 0.15 -4.19 -0.64
N HIS A 31 0.44 -5.40 -0.15
CA HIS A 31 1.33 -6.35 -0.82
C HIS A 31 0.84 -6.66 -2.23
N LYS A 32 -0.45 -6.96 -2.39
CA LYS A 32 -1.07 -7.29 -3.67
C LYS A 32 -1.03 -6.10 -4.61
N TYR A 33 -1.42 -4.91 -4.15
CA TYR A 33 -1.38 -3.70 -4.95
C TYR A 33 0.04 -3.37 -5.42
N ILE A 34 1.02 -3.45 -4.52
CA ILE A 34 2.42 -3.24 -4.87
C ILE A 34 2.91 -4.32 -5.84
N ASN A 35 2.57 -5.59 -5.63
CA ASN A 35 2.92 -6.68 -6.54
C ASN A 35 2.29 -6.50 -7.93
N GLU A 36 1.06 -6.00 -8.03
CA GLU A 36 0.43 -5.65 -9.32
C GLU A 36 1.21 -4.53 -10.02
N GLN A 37 1.58 -3.47 -9.29
CA GLN A 37 2.38 -2.37 -9.83
C GLN A 37 3.78 -2.82 -10.29
N ILE A 38 4.39 -3.74 -9.54
CA ILE A 38 5.66 -4.37 -9.90
C ILE A 38 5.50 -5.25 -11.14
N SER A 39 4.47 -6.09 -11.19
CA SER A 39 4.21 -7.02 -12.29
C SER A 39 3.94 -6.28 -13.60
N CYS A 40 3.33 -5.09 -13.52
CA CYS A 40 3.15 -4.19 -14.65
C CYS A 40 4.50 -3.64 -15.18
N SER A 41 5.49 -3.46 -14.31
CA SER A 41 6.86 -3.11 -14.69
C SER A 41 7.71 -4.35 -15.00
N ARG A 42 7.82 -4.70 -16.28
CA ARG A 42 8.59 -5.82 -16.86
C ARG A 42 10.06 -6.04 -16.41
N CYS A 43 10.62 -5.24 -15.50
CA CYS A 43 12.01 -5.34 -15.04
C CYS A 43 12.09 -5.42 -13.52
N SER A 44 12.39 -6.63 -13.03
CA SER A 44 12.76 -7.04 -11.67
C SER A 44 11.84 -6.58 -10.52
N PRO A 45 11.35 -7.51 -9.67
CA PRO A 45 10.44 -7.17 -8.59
C PRO A 45 11.12 -6.34 -7.49
N ASN A 46 11.14 -5.03 -7.68
CA ASN A 46 11.75 -4.10 -6.76
C ASN A 46 10.67 -3.37 -5.96
N TRP A 47 10.21 -4.03 -4.89
CA TRP A 47 9.23 -3.47 -3.97
C TRP A 47 9.63 -2.09 -3.46
N SER A 48 10.90 -1.89 -3.14
CA SER A 48 11.38 -0.59 -2.69
C SER A 48 11.08 0.52 -3.71
N LYS A 49 11.24 0.22 -5.01
CA LYS A 49 10.94 1.15 -6.10
C LYS A 49 9.44 1.35 -6.29
N ALA A 50 8.64 0.29 -6.26
CA ALA A 50 7.18 0.38 -6.38
C ALA A 50 6.56 1.17 -5.22
N LYS A 51 7.02 0.92 -3.98
CA LYS A 51 6.62 1.70 -2.81
C LYS A 51 6.96 3.18 -2.97
N LYS A 52 8.17 3.48 -3.46
CA LYS A 52 8.60 4.85 -3.72
C LYS A 52 7.71 5.52 -4.79
N GLN A 53 7.38 4.80 -5.85
CA GLN A 53 6.45 5.29 -6.88
C GLN A 53 5.06 5.57 -6.30
N VAL A 54 4.49 4.69 -5.49
CA VAL A 54 3.19 4.96 -4.83
C VAL A 54 3.28 6.15 -3.87
N GLN A 55 4.43 6.40 -3.25
CA GLN A 55 4.63 7.55 -2.38
C GLN A 55 4.79 8.87 -3.15
N GLU A 56 5.54 8.85 -4.26
CA GLU A 56 5.82 10.04 -5.09
C GLU A 56 4.64 10.35 -6.03
N ASN A 57 3.81 9.36 -6.36
CA ASN A 57 2.66 9.51 -7.25
C ASN A 57 1.35 9.64 -6.43
N GLU A 58 0.81 10.85 -6.36
CA GLU A 58 -0.44 11.13 -5.65
C GLU A 58 -1.63 10.32 -6.17
N GLN A 59 -1.69 10.02 -7.45
CA GLN A 59 -2.77 9.22 -8.03
C GLN A 59 -2.73 7.79 -7.51
N MET A 60 -1.56 7.14 -7.58
CA MET A 60 -1.37 5.79 -7.05
C MET A 60 -1.62 5.71 -5.55
N LYS A 61 -1.24 6.75 -4.81
CA LYS A 61 -1.52 6.88 -3.39
C LYS A 61 -3.01 6.94 -3.11
N ARG A 62 -3.75 7.78 -3.85
CA ARG A 62 -5.21 7.91 -3.73
C ARG A 62 -5.92 6.61 -4.07
N GLU A 63 -5.49 5.91 -5.13
CA GLU A 63 -6.04 4.60 -5.50
C GLU A 63 -5.84 3.57 -4.37
N LEU A 64 -4.65 3.53 -3.77
CA LEU A 64 -4.38 2.66 -2.62
C LEU A 64 -5.27 3.01 -1.43
N VAL A 65 -5.41 4.30 -1.12
CA VAL A 65 -6.31 4.78 -0.05
C VAL A 65 -7.77 4.41 -0.33
N GLN A 66 -8.24 4.53 -1.57
CA GLN A 66 -9.61 4.13 -1.93
C GLN A 66 -9.83 2.63 -1.80
N LYS A 67 -8.87 1.80 -2.23
CA LYS A 67 -8.93 0.35 -2.04
C LYS A 67 -8.97 -0.02 -0.56
N LEU A 68 -8.15 0.64 0.26
CA LEU A 68 -8.14 0.44 1.71
C LEU A 68 -9.45 0.86 2.37
N LYS A 69 -10.05 1.99 1.96
CA LYS A 69 -11.37 2.41 2.43
C LYS A 69 -12.49 1.47 2.04
N ALA A 70 -12.41 0.82 0.88
CA ALA A 70 -13.42 -0.12 0.41
C ALA A 70 -13.38 -1.49 1.11
N LEU A 71 -12.39 -1.74 1.96
CA LEU A 71 -12.22 -2.99 2.72
C LEU A 71 -12.79 -2.91 4.15
N LEU A 72 -13.18 -1.70 4.59
CA LEU A 72 -13.93 -1.43 5.80
C LEU A 72 -15.42 -1.26 5.46
#